data_AF-A0A6G0VR28-F1
#
_entry.id   AF-A0A6G0VR28-F1
#
_cell.length_a   1.000
_cell.length_b   1.000
_cell.length_c   1.000
_cell.angle_alpha   90.00
_cell.angle_beta   90.00
_cell.angle_gamma   90.00
#
_symmetry.space_group_name_H-M   'P 1'
#
loop_
_entity.id
_entity.type
_entity.pdbx_description
1 polymer ?
#
loop_
_entity_poly.entity_id
_entity_poly.type
_entity_poly.pdbx_seq_one_letter_code
_entity_poly.pdbx_strand_id
1 'polypeptide(L)'
;MPNLFVADFEQAIHNAINEMFPLSKIIGCRFHLSQSWYRKIQNLGLTTDYRSETEIGKWLRNIFGLSFINAVEVGESYTDDFMSTIPENQAVQEFSDYYISDEGIFPPHIWASDTISSQRTTNACESFHGKFNKSFSSPHPNIFVFIDVLTQLQIDTYILMQNTDTRPLTTRYQKKKIILKNILTYILKSVLPG
;
A
#
# COMPACT_ATOMS: atom_id res chain seq x y z
N MET A 1 20.23 -3.27 -9.22
CA MET A 1 19.40 -3.96 -8.21
C MET A 1 18.66 -2.91 -7.43
N PRO A 2 17.37 -3.09 -7.12
CA PRO A 2 16.70 -2.25 -6.12
C PRO A 2 17.43 -2.38 -4.78
N ASN A 3 17.53 -1.30 -4.01
CA ASN A 3 18.16 -1.33 -2.69
C ASN A 3 17.13 -1.31 -1.54
N LEU A 4 15.87 -0.97 -1.86
CA LEU A 4 14.80 -0.77 -0.90
C LEU A 4 13.46 -1.19 -1.52
N PHE A 5 12.72 -2.01 -0.79
CA PHE A 5 11.32 -2.33 -1.06
C PHE A 5 10.44 -1.77 0.04
N VAL A 6 9.29 -1.25 -0.37
CA VAL A 6 8.22 -0.78 0.53
C VAL A 6 7.07 -1.75 0.36
N ALA A 7 6.77 -2.52 1.40
CA ALA A 7 5.76 -3.58 1.34
C ALA A 7 4.63 -3.33 2.33
N ASP A 8 3.50 -3.98 2.08
CA ASP A 8 2.46 -4.15 3.10
C ASP A 8 2.90 -5.21 4.14
N PHE A 9 1.97 -5.62 5.01
CA PHE A 9 2.23 -6.54 6.12
C PHE A 9 1.78 -7.96 5.79
N GLU A 10 2.06 -8.43 4.57
CA GLU A 10 1.86 -9.82 4.15
C GLU A 10 3.18 -10.58 4.06
N GLN A 11 3.30 -11.68 4.82
CA GLN A 11 4.54 -12.48 4.86
C GLN A 11 4.96 -13.00 3.48
N ALA A 12 4.00 -13.36 2.62
CA ALA A 12 4.28 -13.89 1.30
C ALA A 12 5.12 -12.92 0.44
N ILE A 13 4.82 -11.62 0.49
CA ILE A 13 5.56 -10.59 -0.25
C ILE A 13 6.97 -10.43 0.31
N HIS A 14 7.12 -10.42 1.64
CA HIS A 14 8.44 -10.30 2.28
C HIS A 14 9.33 -11.51 1.96
N ASN A 15 8.75 -12.71 2.00
CA ASN A 15 9.45 -13.94 1.65
C ASN A 15 9.91 -13.93 0.19
N ALA A 16 9.03 -13.54 -0.75
CA ALA A 16 9.39 -13.44 -2.16
C ALA A 16 10.49 -12.40 -2.44
N ILE A 17 10.46 -11.26 -1.75
CA ILE A 17 11.52 -10.24 -1.87
C ILE A 17 12.85 -10.77 -1.33
N ASN A 18 12.84 -11.44 -0.17
CA ASN A 18 14.06 -12.01 0.42
C ASN A 18 14.66 -13.12 -0.47
N GLU A 19 13.81 -13.92 -1.13
CA GLU A 19 14.25 -14.98 -2.05
C GLU A 19 14.87 -14.40 -3.33
N MET A 20 14.22 -13.40 -3.93
CA MET A 20 14.66 -12.83 -5.22
C MET A 20 15.74 -11.75 -5.07
N PHE A 21 15.74 -11.03 -3.95
CA PHE A 21 16.58 -9.86 -3.71
C PHE A 21 17.15 -9.84 -2.28
N PRO A 22 17.97 -10.84 -1.88
CA PRO A 22 18.42 -11.04 -0.50
C PRO A 22 19.24 -9.88 0.10
N LEU A 23 19.79 -9.01 -0.75
CA LEU A 23 20.58 -7.84 -0.33
C LEU A 23 19.73 -6.57 -0.20
N SER A 24 18.45 -6.62 -0.56
CA SER A 24 17.57 -5.45 -0.51
C SER A 24 17.00 -5.26 0.88
N LYS A 25 16.88 -4.01 1.32
CA LYS A 25 16.17 -3.69 2.55
C LYS A 25 14.66 -3.74 2.30
N ILE A 26 13.91 -4.27 3.25
CA ILE A 26 12.44 -4.18 3.28
C ILE A 26 12.04 -3.20 4.37
N ILE A 27 11.10 -2.30 4.06
CA ILE A 27 10.42 -1.47 5.05
C ILE A 27 8.91 -1.58 4.87
N GLY A 28 8.17 -1.50 5.97
CA GLY A 28 6.72 -1.49 5.99
C GLY A 28 6.16 -0.12 5.63
N CYS A 29 5.06 -0.12 4.86
CA CYS A 29 4.24 1.05 4.58
C CYS A 29 3.43 1.45 5.84
N ARG A 30 3.53 2.70 6.29
CA ARG A 30 2.81 3.20 7.49
C ARG A 30 1.29 3.10 7.35
N PHE A 31 0.77 3.34 6.15
CA PHE A 31 -0.67 3.23 5.90
C PHE A 31 -1.15 1.78 6.09
N HIS A 32 -0.43 0.82 5.52
CA HIS A 32 -0.74 -0.60 5.68
C HIS A 32 -0.47 -1.12 7.10
N LEU A 33 0.52 -0.55 7.81
CA LEU A 33 0.72 -0.82 9.24
C LEU A 33 -0.54 -0.46 10.02
N SER A 34 -1.03 0.78 9.86
CA SER A 34 -2.23 1.24 10.56
C SER A 34 -3.46 0.40 10.23
N GLN A 35 -3.62 0.00 8.96
CA GLN A 35 -4.68 -0.93 8.57
C GLN A 35 -4.50 -2.32 9.20
N SER A 36 -3.29 -2.86 9.24
CA SER A 36 -3.00 -4.16 9.84
C SER A 36 -3.32 -4.16 11.34
N TRP A 37 -2.91 -3.11 12.05
CA TRP A 37 -3.18 -2.95 13.47
C TRP A 37 -4.68 -2.81 13.72
N TYR A 38 -5.36 -1.98 12.94
CA TYR A 38 -6.81 -1.83 13.05
C TYR A 38 -7.56 -3.13 12.73
N ARG A 39 -7.15 -3.91 11.72
CA ARG A 39 -7.72 -5.23 11.45
C ARG A 39 -7.54 -6.19 12.63
N LYS A 40 -6.37 -6.19 13.29
CA LYS A 40 -6.15 -7.00 14.50
C LYS A 40 -7.08 -6.55 15.64
N ILE A 41 -7.22 -5.25 15.87
CA ILE A 41 -8.19 -4.67 16.83
C ILE A 41 -9.61 -5.15 16.52
N GLN A 42 -10.01 -5.16 15.26
CA GLN A 42 -11.33 -5.64 14.83
C GLN A 42 -11.51 -7.14 15.11
N ASN A 43 -10.54 -7.96 14.73
CA ASN A 43 -10.56 -9.41 14.92
C ASN A 43 -10.63 -9.81 16.41
N LEU A 44 -10.08 -8.96 17.27
CA LEU A 44 -10.09 -9.12 18.73
C LEU A 44 -11.37 -8.58 19.40
N GLY A 45 -12.32 -8.03 18.63
CA GLY A 45 -13.55 -7.46 19.18
C GLY A 45 -13.39 -6.09 19.84
N LEU A 46 -12.21 -5.47 19.77
CA LEU A 46 -11.86 -4.21 20.44
C LEU A 46 -12.32 -2.95 19.67
N THR A 47 -13.16 -3.10 18.64
CA THR A 47 -13.55 -1.98 17.76
C THR A 47 -14.31 -0.89 18.52
N THR A 48 -15.20 -1.28 19.43
CA THR A 48 -15.99 -0.34 20.24
C THR A 48 -15.10 0.41 21.21
N ASP A 49 -14.20 -0.29 21.92
CA ASP A 49 -13.24 0.32 22.83
C ASP A 49 -12.32 1.30 22.11
N TYR A 50 -11.75 0.90 20.97
CA TYR A 50 -10.87 1.74 20.15
C TYR A 50 -11.51 3.07 19.74
N ARG A 51 -12.83 3.13 19.57
CA ARG A 51 -13.58 4.34 19.18
C ARG A 51 -14.08 5.16 20.36
N SER A 52 -13.96 4.62 21.58
CA SER A 52 -14.46 5.25 22.80
C SER A 52 -13.32 5.98 23.55
N GLU A 53 -13.69 6.84 24.50
CA GLU A 53 -12.75 7.53 25.39
C GLU A 53 -12.40 6.73 26.65
N THR A 54 -12.46 5.40 26.58
CA THR A 54 -12.04 4.49 27.65
C THR A 54 -10.52 4.39 27.72
N GLU A 55 -10.00 3.87 28.84
CA GLU A 55 -8.56 3.61 28.98
C GLU A 55 -8.04 2.61 27.94
N ILE A 56 -8.83 1.59 27.59
CA ILE A 56 -8.51 0.67 26.48
C ILE A 56 -8.42 1.43 25.16
N GLY A 57 -9.41 2.28 24.85
CA GLY A 57 -9.42 3.06 23.62
C GLY A 57 -8.21 3.98 23.50
N LYS A 58 -7.88 4.70 24.58
CA LYS A 58 -6.70 5.58 24.64
C LYS A 58 -5.41 4.79 24.46
N TRP A 59 -5.23 3.69 25.19
CA TRP A 59 -4.04 2.85 25.09
C TRP A 59 -3.84 2.32 23.67
N LEU A 60 -4.90 1.77 23.05
CA LEU A 60 -4.87 1.27 21.67
C LEU A 60 -4.57 2.34 20.62
N ARG A 61 -4.95 3.61 20.86
CA ARG A 61 -4.61 4.72 19.96
C ARG A 61 -3.18 5.21 20.17
N ASN A 62 -2.75 5.30 21.43
CA ASN A 62 -1.42 5.81 21.79
C ASN A 62 -0.30 4.88 21.29
N ILE A 63 -0.53 3.57 21.31
CA ILE A 63 0.50 2.60 20.87
C ILE A 63 0.89 2.76 19.40
N PHE A 64 0.02 3.33 18.54
CA PHE A 64 0.37 3.68 17.16
C PHE A 64 1.51 4.71 17.08
N GLY A 65 1.71 5.47 18.15
CA GLY A 65 2.85 6.38 18.34
C GLY A 65 4.20 5.68 18.23
N LEU A 66 4.31 4.40 18.62
CA LEU A 66 5.55 3.63 18.51
C LEU A 66 6.04 3.49 17.06
N SER A 67 5.15 3.60 16.08
CA SER A 67 5.58 3.58 14.67
C SER A 67 6.40 4.82 14.26
N PHE A 68 6.39 5.88 15.08
CA PHE A 68 7.03 7.17 14.80
C PHE A 68 8.33 7.40 15.57
N ILE A 69 8.84 6.41 16.31
CA ILE A 69 10.13 6.48 17.01
C ILE A 69 11.18 5.60 16.32
N ASN A 70 12.44 5.70 16.75
CA ASN A 70 13.49 4.88 16.20
C ASN A 70 13.24 3.40 16.53
N ALA A 71 13.48 2.51 15.57
CA ALA A 71 13.24 1.07 15.76
C ALA A 71 14.02 0.46 16.94
N VAL A 72 15.19 1.01 17.27
CA VAL A 72 15.99 0.54 18.42
C VAL A 72 15.41 0.98 19.77
N GLU A 73 14.64 2.07 19.78
CA GLU A 73 14.03 2.64 20.99
C GLU A 73 12.67 2.02 21.31
N VAL A 74 12.06 1.30 20.35
CA VAL A 74 10.71 0.73 20.50
C VAL A 74 10.57 -0.15 21.74
N GLY A 75 11.55 -1.02 22.03
CA GLY A 75 11.49 -1.92 23.17
C GLY A 75 11.53 -1.16 24.51
N GLU A 76 12.43 -0.19 24.64
CA GLU A 76 12.56 0.66 25.82
C GLU A 76 11.31 1.53 26.01
N SER A 77 10.87 2.24 24.97
CA SER A 77 9.66 3.07 25.02
C SER A 77 8.40 2.26 25.34
N TYR A 78 8.28 1.04 24.82
CA TYR A 78 7.16 0.17 25.18
C TYR A 78 7.20 -0.23 26.66
N THR A 79 8.36 -0.61 27.15
CA THR A 79 8.56 -1.03 28.55
C THR A 79 8.26 0.11 29.52
N ASP A 80 8.80 1.30 29.24
CA ASP A 80 8.71 2.44 30.14
C ASP A 80 7.31 3.09 30.11
N ASP A 81 6.72 3.26 28.93
CA ASP A 81 5.50 4.07 28.76
C ASP A 81 4.21 3.23 28.66
N PHE A 82 4.28 1.98 28.18
CA PHE A 82 3.09 1.20 27.81
C PHE A 82 2.87 -0.05 28.67
N MET A 83 3.90 -0.75 29.13
CA MET A 83 3.75 -1.97 29.93
C MET A 83 3.08 -1.71 31.27
N SER A 84 3.42 -0.60 31.93
CA SER A 84 2.86 -0.24 33.24
C SER A 84 1.39 0.23 33.15
N THR A 85 0.96 0.65 31.97
CA THR A 85 -0.37 1.22 31.71
C THR A 85 -1.27 0.30 30.87
N ILE A 86 -0.81 -0.93 30.58
CA ILE A 86 -1.60 -1.88 29.80
C ILE A 86 -2.90 -2.23 30.53
N PRO A 87 -4.07 -2.04 29.89
CA PRO A 87 -5.35 -2.42 30.48
C PRO A 87 -5.41 -3.92 30.78
N GLU A 88 -6.01 -4.30 31.91
CA GLU A 88 -6.32 -5.70 32.25
C GLU A 88 -7.42 -6.26 31.33
N ASN A 89 -7.02 -6.62 30.11
CA ASN A 89 -7.90 -7.16 29.09
C ASN A 89 -7.11 -8.15 28.21
N GLN A 90 -7.59 -9.40 28.15
CA GLN A 90 -6.91 -10.47 27.39
C GLN A 90 -6.72 -10.13 25.91
N ALA A 91 -7.70 -9.48 25.28
CA ALA A 91 -7.60 -9.08 23.88
C ALA A 91 -6.56 -7.98 23.67
N VAL A 92 -6.39 -7.06 24.64
CA VAL A 92 -5.34 -6.03 24.58
C VAL A 92 -3.95 -6.65 24.73
N GLN A 93 -3.79 -7.62 25.61
CA GLN A 93 -2.54 -8.40 25.72
C GLN A 93 -2.23 -9.13 24.42
N GLU A 94 -3.20 -9.83 23.84
CA GLU A 94 -3.02 -10.52 22.56
C GLU A 94 -2.68 -9.56 21.40
N PHE A 95 -3.24 -8.36 21.39
CA PHE A 95 -2.86 -7.31 20.44
C PHE A 95 -1.38 -6.93 20.62
N SER A 96 -0.95 -6.72 21.86
CA SER A 96 0.40 -6.31 22.20
C SER A 96 1.43 -7.37 21.82
N ASP A 97 1.19 -8.62 22.18
CA ASP A 97 2.09 -9.74 21.90
C ASP A 97 2.30 -9.94 20.40
N TYR A 98 1.28 -9.67 19.57
CA TYR A 98 1.38 -9.85 18.13
C TYR A 98 2.34 -8.87 17.45
N TYR A 99 2.44 -7.62 17.92
CA TYR A 99 3.18 -6.55 17.24
C TYR A 99 4.44 -6.08 17.96
N ILE A 100 4.49 -6.24 19.28
CA ILE A 100 5.54 -5.65 20.11
C ILE A 100 6.46 -6.70 20.71
N SER A 101 6.01 -7.96 20.84
CA SER A 101 6.90 -9.02 21.32
C SER A 101 8.05 -9.29 20.33
N ASP A 102 9.17 -9.78 20.86
CA ASP A 102 10.29 -10.26 20.05
C ASP A 102 9.91 -11.46 19.14
N GLU A 103 8.78 -12.12 19.42
CA GLU A 103 8.21 -13.19 18.59
C GLU A 103 7.22 -12.66 17.54
N GLY A 104 7.01 -11.35 17.48
CA GLY A 104 6.15 -10.70 16.50
C GLY A 104 6.58 -11.01 15.07
N ILE A 105 5.59 -11.23 14.19
CA ILE A 105 5.82 -11.61 12.78
C ILE A 105 6.68 -10.59 12.04
N PHE A 106 6.54 -9.30 12.39
CA PHE A 106 7.29 -8.21 11.79
C PHE A 106 8.06 -7.45 12.86
N PRO A 107 9.40 -7.49 12.84
CA PRO A 107 10.22 -6.81 13.85
C PRO A 107 10.16 -5.28 13.70
N PRO A 108 10.44 -4.50 14.77
CA PRO A 108 10.36 -3.04 14.77
C PRO A 108 11.10 -2.35 13.62
N HIS A 109 12.24 -2.85 13.17
CA HIS A 109 12.98 -2.25 12.06
C HIS A 109 12.22 -2.24 10.71
N ILE A 110 11.20 -3.08 10.56
CA ILE A 110 10.28 -3.05 9.42
C ILE A 110 9.32 -1.88 9.53
N TRP A 111 8.70 -1.67 10.70
CA TRP A 111 7.52 -0.81 10.84
C TRP A 111 7.72 0.51 11.58
N ALA A 112 8.73 0.62 12.44
CA ALA A 112 9.06 1.83 13.18
C ALA A 112 10.12 2.67 12.46
N SER A 113 9.99 4.00 12.56
CA SER A 113 10.94 4.98 12.05
C SER A 113 10.63 6.34 12.65
N ASP A 114 11.65 7.06 13.09
CA ASP A 114 11.58 8.50 13.40
C ASP A 114 11.51 9.38 12.13
N THR A 115 11.83 8.81 10.99
CA THR A 115 11.97 9.52 9.73
C THR A 115 10.63 9.69 9.05
N ILE A 116 10.24 10.93 8.80
CA ILE A 116 9.07 11.29 7.98
C ILE A 116 9.50 11.24 6.51
N SER A 117 9.58 10.04 5.94
CA SER A 117 9.87 9.86 4.51
C SER A 117 8.62 9.50 3.73
N SER A 118 8.46 10.08 2.55
CA SER A 118 7.45 9.67 1.56
C SER A 118 7.62 8.21 1.14
N GLN A 119 8.79 7.62 1.38
CA GLN A 119 9.14 6.23 1.10
C GLN A 119 8.36 5.22 1.95
N ARG A 120 7.72 5.63 3.06
CA ARG A 120 6.84 4.74 3.84
C ARG A 120 5.36 4.88 3.48
N THR A 121 5.05 5.44 2.31
CA THR A 121 3.68 5.56 1.79
C THR A 121 3.56 4.86 0.44
N THR A 122 2.50 4.09 0.23
CA THR A 122 2.15 3.49 -1.07
C THR A 122 1.21 4.38 -1.88
N ASN A 123 1.11 5.68 -1.54
CA ASN A 123 0.14 6.62 -2.12
C ASN A 123 0.11 6.60 -3.66
N ALA A 124 1.27 6.46 -4.31
CA ALA A 124 1.35 6.35 -5.76
C ALA A 124 0.72 5.06 -6.30
N CYS A 125 1.03 3.92 -5.67
CA CYS A 125 0.45 2.62 -5.98
C CYS A 125 -1.06 2.63 -5.72
N GLU A 126 -1.53 3.16 -4.59
CA GLU A 126 -2.96 3.27 -4.28
C GLU A 126 -3.69 4.21 -5.24
N SER A 127 -3.08 5.34 -5.59
CA SER A 127 -3.66 6.27 -6.56
C SER A 127 -3.78 5.62 -7.93
N PHE A 128 -2.76 4.87 -8.36
CA PHE A 128 -2.81 4.10 -9.58
C PHE A 128 -3.89 3.02 -9.52
N HIS A 129 -3.90 2.20 -8.45
CA HIS A 129 -4.87 1.13 -8.27
C HIS A 129 -6.31 1.65 -8.25
N GLY A 130 -6.56 2.75 -7.52
CA GLY A 130 -7.85 3.41 -7.48
C GLY A 130 -8.28 4.01 -8.83
N LYS A 131 -7.35 4.56 -9.62
CA LYS A 131 -7.65 5.03 -10.99
C LYS A 131 -7.92 3.86 -11.92
N PHE A 132 -7.11 2.81 -11.86
CA PHE A 132 -7.24 1.61 -12.68
C PHE A 132 -8.55 0.89 -12.41
N ASN A 133 -8.92 0.70 -11.14
CA ASN A 133 -10.20 0.08 -10.76
C ASN A 133 -11.40 0.86 -11.28
N LYS A 134 -11.33 2.21 -11.31
CA LYS A 134 -12.38 3.06 -11.89
C LYS A 134 -12.51 2.94 -13.40
N SER A 135 -11.52 2.37 -14.10
CA SER A 135 -11.61 2.08 -15.52
C SER A 135 -12.49 0.86 -15.82
N PHE A 136 -12.89 0.10 -14.79
CA PHE A 136 -13.78 -1.06 -14.92
C PHE A 136 -15.18 -0.75 -14.42
N SER A 137 -16.20 -1.20 -15.16
CA SER A 137 -17.61 -1.12 -14.75
C SER A 137 -18.03 -2.25 -13.81
N SER A 138 -17.18 -3.26 -13.62
CA SER A 138 -17.41 -4.44 -12.80
C SER A 138 -16.15 -4.74 -11.97
N PRO A 139 -16.26 -5.20 -10.70
CA PRO A 139 -15.14 -5.69 -9.91
C PRO A 139 -14.43 -6.90 -10.54
N HIS A 140 -15.13 -7.65 -11.39
CA HIS A 140 -14.61 -8.85 -12.06
C HIS A 140 -14.87 -8.74 -13.57
N PRO A 141 -14.07 -7.93 -14.31
CA PRO A 141 -14.19 -7.83 -15.75
C PRO A 141 -13.73 -9.15 -16.41
N ASN A 142 -14.30 -9.49 -17.56
CA ASN A 142 -13.76 -10.59 -18.37
C ASN A 142 -12.38 -10.21 -18.94
N ILE A 143 -11.61 -11.22 -19.33
CA ILE A 143 -10.22 -11.02 -19.78
C ILE A 143 -10.08 -10.06 -20.97
N PHE A 144 -11.06 -10.01 -21.88
CA PHE A 144 -11.02 -9.10 -23.02
C PHE A 144 -11.18 -7.64 -22.58
N VAL A 145 -12.15 -7.36 -21.71
CA VAL A 145 -12.33 -6.03 -21.11
C VAL A 145 -11.09 -5.61 -20.32
N PHE A 146 -10.47 -6.57 -19.60
CA PHE A 146 -9.24 -6.32 -18.87
C PHE A 146 -8.08 -5.91 -19.81
N ILE A 147 -7.87 -6.65 -20.89
CA ILE A 147 -6.85 -6.37 -21.90
C ILE A 147 -7.09 -5.01 -22.58
N ASP A 148 -8.35 -4.69 -22.92
CA ASP A 148 -8.69 -3.41 -23.54
C ASP A 148 -8.34 -2.23 -22.64
N VAL A 149 -8.69 -2.31 -21.35
CA VAL A 149 -8.36 -1.26 -20.37
C VAL A 149 -6.85 -1.13 -20.18
N LEU A 150 -6.12 -2.26 -20.09
CA LEU A 150 -4.65 -2.23 -20.01
C LEU A 150 -4.02 -1.57 -21.24
N THR A 151 -4.51 -1.91 -22.43
CA THR A 151 -4.05 -1.32 -23.69
C THR A 151 -4.29 0.18 -23.71
N GLN A 152 -5.48 0.61 -23.27
CA GLN A 152 -5.81 2.04 -23.19
C GLN A 152 -4.91 2.79 -22.20
N LEU A 153 -4.66 2.22 -21.01
CA LEU A 153 -3.73 2.79 -20.04
C LEU A 153 -2.32 2.92 -20.59
N GLN A 154 -1.84 1.91 -21.31
CA GLN A 154 -0.53 1.94 -21.94
C GLN A 154 -0.46 3.07 -22.98
N ILE A 155 -1.48 3.21 -23.83
CA ILE A 155 -1.59 4.28 -24.82
C ILE A 155 -1.56 5.66 -24.14
N ASP A 156 -2.37 5.86 -23.10
CA ASP A 156 -2.46 7.13 -22.38
C ASP A 156 -1.13 7.49 -21.71
N THR A 157 -0.43 6.49 -21.16
CA THR A 157 0.89 6.66 -20.55
C THR A 157 1.94 7.07 -21.59
N TYR A 158 2.01 6.38 -22.73
CA TYR A 158 2.92 6.77 -23.82
C TYR A 158 2.61 8.16 -24.37
N ILE A 159 1.33 8.50 -24.50
CA ILE A 159 0.90 9.83 -24.88
C ILE A 159 1.40 10.86 -23.88
N LEU A 160 1.26 10.61 -22.58
CA LEU A 160 1.71 11.52 -21.53
C LEU A 160 3.22 11.72 -21.60
N MET A 161 4.00 10.63 -21.66
CA MET A 161 5.46 10.65 -21.74
C MET A 161 5.96 11.46 -22.95
N GLN A 162 5.35 11.28 -24.13
CA GLN A 162 5.71 12.04 -25.34
C GLN A 162 5.33 13.53 -25.26
N ASN A 163 4.26 13.88 -24.54
CA ASN A 163 3.84 15.28 -24.40
C ASN A 163 4.61 16.01 -23.28
N THR A 164 5.11 15.29 -22.26
CA THR A 164 5.99 15.88 -21.24
C THR A 164 7.34 16.33 -21.80
N ASP A 165 7.83 15.67 -22.86
CA ASP A 165 9.02 16.11 -23.59
C ASP A 165 8.76 17.35 -24.48
N THR A 166 7.50 17.78 -24.67
CA THR A 166 7.14 18.82 -25.66
C THR A 166 5.99 19.79 -25.25
N ARG A 167 5.95 20.29 -24.00
CA ARG A 167 5.18 21.49 -23.49
C ARG A 167 3.65 21.63 -23.86
N PRO A 168 3.00 22.76 -23.49
CA PRO A 168 1.80 22.86 -22.62
C PRO A 168 0.45 22.47 -23.27
N LEU A 169 -0.57 22.32 -22.42
CA LEU A 169 -1.83 21.60 -22.67
C LEU A 169 -2.85 22.27 -23.63
N THR A 170 -3.55 21.38 -24.37
CA THR A 170 -4.91 21.47 -24.96
C THR A 170 -5.13 21.82 -26.45
N THR A 171 -6.31 21.43 -26.96
CA THR A 171 -6.85 21.40 -28.35
C THR A 171 -6.48 20.22 -29.27
N ARG A 172 -5.46 19.41 -28.91
CA ARG A 172 -4.95 18.29 -29.74
C ARG A 172 -5.79 16.99 -29.69
N TYR A 173 -6.67 16.84 -28.68
CA TYR A 173 -7.42 15.61 -28.38
C TYR A 173 -8.37 15.18 -29.52
N GLN A 174 -9.05 16.13 -30.18
CA GLN A 174 -9.96 15.80 -31.28
C GLN A 174 -9.23 15.35 -32.56
N LYS A 175 -8.06 15.95 -32.88
CA LYS A 175 -7.22 15.50 -34.00
C LYS A 175 -6.58 14.12 -33.72
N LYS A 176 -6.19 13.82 -32.48
CA LYS A 176 -5.63 12.52 -32.08
C LYS A 176 -6.65 11.38 -32.20
N LYS A 177 -7.92 11.60 -31.87
CA LYS A 177 -9.00 10.59 -31.99
C LYS A 177 -9.19 10.10 -33.44
N ILE A 178 -9.03 10.98 -34.43
CA ILE A 178 -9.17 10.64 -35.85
C ILE A 178 -7.99 9.78 -36.33
N ILE A 179 -6.77 10.14 -35.92
CA ILE A 179 -5.54 9.42 -36.32
C ILE A 179 -5.52 8.01 -35.70
N LEU A 180 -5.89 7.88 -34.42
CA LEU A 180 -5.95 6.59 -33.73
C LEU A 180 -7.02 5.66 -34.33
N LYS A 181 -8.18 6.19 -34.73
CA LYS A 181 -9.24 5.41 -35.39
C LYS A 181 -8.75 4.83 -36.72
N ASN A 182 -7.95 5.57 -37.47
CA ASN A 182 -7.38 5.11 -38.75
C ASN A 182 -6.31 4.01 -38.55
N ILE A 183 -5.48 4.13 -37.51
CA ILE A 183 -4.45 3.13 -37.19
C ILE A 183 -5.09 1.83 -36.68
N LEU A 184 -6.11 1.90 -35.81
CA LEU A 184 -6.84 0.71 -35.35
C LEU A 184 -7.54 0.00 -36.52
N THR A 185 -8.13 0.77 -37.45
CA THR A 185 -8.79 0.21 -38.64
C THR A 185 -7.79 -0.53 -39.54
N TYR A 186 -6.56 -0.03 -39.63
CA TYR A 186 -5.48 -0.67 -40.39
C TYR A 186 -5.02 -1.97 -39.73
N ILE A 187 -4.81 -1.96 -38.41
CA ILE A 187 -4.37 -3.13 -37.64
C ILE A 187 -5.43 -4.23 -37.66
N LEU A 188 -6.71 -3.90 -37.47
CA LEU A 188 -7.80 -4.88 -37.48
C LEU A 188 -7.99 -5.54 -38.87
N LYS A 189 -7.73 -4.80 -39.96
CA LYS A 189 -7.73 -5.36 -41.32
C LYS A 189 -6.53 -6.27 -41.61
N SER A 190 -5.42 -6.10 -40.90
CA SER A 190 -4.22 -6.93 -41.07
C SER A 190 -4.21 -8.21 -40.23
N VAL A 191 -5.18 -8.38 -39.32
CA VAL A 191 -5.20 -9.50 -38.34
C VAL A 191 -6.38 -10.47 -38.57
N LEU A 192 -7.37 -10.13 -39.41
CA LEU A 192 -8.42 -11.06 -39.81
C LEU A 192 -8.16 -11.56 -41.25
N PRO A 193 -7.93 -12.88 -41.46
CA PRO A 193 -7.93 -13.44 -42.80
C PRO A 193 -9.35 -13.41 -43.37
N GLY A 194 -9.46 -13.09 -44.66
CA GLY A 194 -10.73 -13.11 -45.40
C GLY A 194 -11.35 -14.49 -45.49
#